data_AF-A0A2G5ZDM2-F1
#
_entry.id   AF-A0A2G5ZDM2-F1
#
_cell.length_a   1.000
_cell.length_b   1.000
_cell.length_c   1.000
_cell.angle_alpha   90.00
_cell.angle_beta   90.00
_cell.angle_gamma   90.00
#
_symmetry.space_group_name_H-M   'P 1'
#
loop_
_entity.id
_entity.type
_entity.pdbx_description
1 polymer ?
#
loop_
_entity_poly.entity_id
_entity_poly.type
_entity_poly.pdbx_seq_one_letter_code
_entity_poly.pdbx_strand_id
1 'polypeptide(L)' 'MINIFLGLIMFMSITFLLLGIKRKSKLTIFFGAIAFIAPLLYLGFRNWIVLLPLVPAISFVVSDLVIKKRDSAQG' A
#
# COMPACT_ATOMS: atom_id res chain seq x y z
N MET A 1 -12.20 20.73 0.02
CA MET A 1 -10.73 20.74 -0.20
C MET A 1 -10.07 19.43 0.22
N ILE A 2 -10.32 18.89 1.42
CA ILE A 2 -9.61 17.69 1.92
C ILE A 2 -9.76 16.45 1.02
N ASN A 3 -10.92 16.29 0.36
CA ASN A 3 -11.18 15.18 -0.57
C ASN A 3 -10.29 15.21 -1.82
N ILE A 4 -9.88 16.40 -2.29
CA ILE A 4 -8.99 16.56 -3.46
C ILE A 4 -7.57 16.11 -3.08
N PHE A 5 -7.09 16.53 -1.91
CA PHE A 5 -5.79 16.12 -1.39
C PHE A 5 -5.74 14.61 -1.13
N LEU A 6 -6.82 14.02 -0.60
CA LEU A 6 -6.90 12.58 -0.41
C LEU A 6 -6.85 11.81 -1.73
N GLY A 7 -7.58 12.28 -2.76
CA GLY A 7 -7.51 11.70 -4.10
C GLY A 7 -6.09 11.76 -4.69
N LEU A 8 -5.39 12.88 -4.48
CA LEU A 8 -4.01 13.05 -4.94
C LEU A 8 -3.03 12.11 -4.24
N ILE A 9 -3.17 11.92 -2.92
CA ILE A 9 -2.39 10.98 -2.11
C ILE A 9 -2.63 9.54 -2.56
N MET A 10 -3.89 9.19 -2.86
CA MET A 10 -4.25 7.87 -3.37
C MET A 10 -3.59 7.62 -4.73
N PHE A 11 -3.63 8.60 -5.64
CA PHE A 11 -2.99 8.52 -6.95
C PHE A 11 -1.47 8.39 -6.87
N MET A 12 -0.81 9.19 -6.02
CA MET A 12 0.62 9.07 -5.75
C MET A 12 0.98 7.70 -5.15
N SER A 13 0.17 7.19 -4.22
CA SER A 13 0.42 5.88 -3.60
C SER A 13 0.33 4.73 -4.60
N ILE A 14 -0.64 4.75 -5.50
CA ILE A 14 -0.75 3.77 -6.59
C ILE A 14 0.48 3.83 -7.49
N THR A 15 0.90 5.03 -7.88
CA THR A 15 2.09 5.24 -8.73
C THR A 15 3.35 4.72 -8.05
N PHE A 16 3.50 4.95 -6.75
CA PHE A 16 4.62 4.47 -5.94
C PHE A 16 4.63 2.94 -5.81
N LEU A 17 3.45 2.33 -5.65
CA LEU A 17 3.28 0.89 -5.56
C LEU A 17 3.64 0.20 -6.89
N LEU A 18 3.19 0.76 -8.02
CA LEU A 18 3.60 0.32 -9.37
C LEU A 18 5.11 0.42 -9.58
N LEU A 19 5.73 1.51 -9.13
CA LEU A 19 7.18 1.68 -9.19
C LEU A 19 7.91 0.62 -8.34
N GLY A 20 7.40 0.32 -7.14
CA GLY A 20 7.94 -0.72 -6.26
C GLY A 20 7.88 -2.12 -6.89
N ILE A 21 6.75 -2.44 -7.54
CA ILE A 21 6.61 -3.67 -8.32
C ILE A 21 7.64 -3.70 -9.46
N LYS A 22 7.76 -2.61 -10.23
CA LYS A 22 8.73 -2.53 -11.35
C LYS A 22 10.17 -2.72 -10.87
N ARG A 23 10.55 -2.11 -9.74
CA ARG A 23 11.88 -2.22 -9.11
C ARG A 23 12.17 -3.56 -8.42
N LYS A 24 11.21 -4.50 -8.35
CA LYS A 24 11.34 -5.78 -7.63
C LYS A 24 11.72 -5.61 -6.14
N SER A 25 11.46 -4.45 -5.55
CA SER A 25 11.90 -4.15 -4.19
C SER A 25 10.77 -4.41 -3.20
N LYS A 26 10.94 -5.45 -2.36
CA LYS A 26 10.02 -5.80 -1.27
C LYS A 26 9.73 -4.60 -0.38
N LEU A 27 10.78 -3.84 -0.06
CA LEU A 27 10.68 -2.66 0.79
C LEU A 27 9.85 -1.55 0.14
N THR A 28 10.02 -1.32 -1.15
CA THR A 28 9.27 -0.27 -1.86
C THR A 28 7.79 -0.63 -2.00
N ILE A 29 7.47 -1.91 -2.24
CA ILE A 29 6.09 -2.40 -2.24
C ILE A 29 5.48 -2.26 -0.84
N PHE A 30 6.24 -2.55 0.21
CA PHE A 30 5.81 -2.41 1.61
C PHE A 30 5.42 -0.98 1.95
N PHE A 31 6.32 -0.02 1.70
CA PHE A 31 6.02 1.39 1.93
C PHE A 31 4.90 1.90 1.02
N GLY A 32 4.81 1.44 -0.23
CA GLY A 32 3.71 1.77 -1.13
C GLY A 32 2.36 1.26 -0.64
N ALA A 33 2.29 0.03 -0.13
CA ALA A 33 1.08 -0.54 0.44
C ALA A 33 0.64 0.22 1.70
N ILE A 34 1.56 0.60 2.58
CA ILE A 34 1.26 1.44 3.75
C ILE A 34 0.68 2.77 3.33
N ALA A 35 1.34 3.45 2.37
CA ALA A 35 0.92 4.75 1.86
C ALA A 35 -0.47 4.70 1.21
N PHE A 36 -0.85 3.56 0.62
CA PHE A 36 -2.18 3.35 0.06
C PHE A 36 -3.25 3.00 1.10
N ILE A 37 -2.94 2.12 2.05
CA ILE A 37 -3.88 1.60 3.05
C ILE A 37 -4.24 2.68 4.09
N ALA A 38 -3.29 3.54 4.48
CA ALA A 38 -3.52 4.59 5.48
C ALA A 38 -4.66 5.58 5.11
N PRO A 39 -4.69 6.22 3.92
CA PRO A 39 -5.80 7.08 3.53
C PRO A 39 -7.10 6.29 3.30
N LEU A 40 -7.02 5.01 2.91
CA LEU A 40 -8.20 4.14 2.79
C LEU A 40 -8.87 3.91 4.15
N LEU A 41 -8.06 3.66 5.19
CA LEU A 41 -8.52 3.51 6.58
C LEU A 41 -9.13 4.80 7.14
N TYR A 42 -8.51 5.94 6.83
CA TYR A 42 -9.03 7.25 7.21
C TYR A 42 -10.44 7.51 6.63
N LEU A 43 -10.71 7.06 5.40
CA LEU A 43 -12.04 7.19 4.78
C LEU A 43 -13.05 6.15 5.27
N GLY A 44 -12.61 4.90 5.51
CA GLY A 44 -13.51 3.78 5.79
C GLY A 44 -13.92 3.63 7.25
N PHE A 45 -13.11 4.10 8.21
CA PHE A 45 -13.31 3.79 9.62
C PHE A 45 -13.25 5.02 10.53
N ARG A 46 -14.29 5.18 11.36
CA ARG A 46 -14.35 6.25 12.37
C ARG A 46 -13.26 6.12 13.44
N ASN A 47 -12.81 4.89 13.72
CA ASN A 47 -11.76 4.59 14.70
C ASN A 47 -10.45 4.09 14.04
N TRP A 48 -10.11 4.68 12.89
CA TRP A 48 -8.94 4.33 12.05
C TRP A 48 -7.62 4.21 12.84
N ILE A 49 -7.44 4.97 13.92
CA ILE A 49 -6.23 4.96 14.76
C ILE A 49 -5.96 3.58 15.38
N VAL A 50 -7.01 2.86 15.78
CA VAL A 50 -6.87 1.52 16.39
C VAL A 50 -6.40 0.48 15.37
N LEU A 51 -6.66 0.73 14.08
CA LEU A 51 -6.24 -0.14 12.97
C LEU A 51 -4.89 0.26 12.38
N LEU A 52 -4.33 1.43 12.73
CA LEU A 52 -2.99 1.84 12.28
C LEU A 52 -1.88 0.81 12.56
N PRO A 53 -1.83 0.15 13.75
CA PRO A 53 -0.83 -0.87 14.03
C PRO A 53 -0.96 -2.12 13.13
N LEU A 54 -2.13 -2.33 12.53
CA LEU A 54 -2.38 -3.45 11.63
C LEU A 54 -1.90 -3.17 10.19
N VAL A 55 -1.77 -1.90 9.81
CA VAL A 55 -1.34 -1.48 8.47
C VAL A 55 0.05 -2.05 8.08
N PRO A 56 1.08 -2.01 8.95
CA PRO A 56 2.36 -2.67 8.69
C PRO A 56 2.21 -4.18 8.48
N ALA A 57 1.40 -4.87 9.29
CA ALA A 57 1.22 -6.32 9.17
C ALA A 57 0.58 -6.70 7.83
N ILE A 58 -0.50 -6.00 7.44
CA ILE A 58 -1.17 -6.21 6.15
C ILE A 58 -0.21 -5.89 5.00
N SER A 59 0.52 -4.78 5.08
CA SER A 59 1.48 -4.37 4.06
C SER A 59 2.62 -5.36 3.89
N PHE A 60 3.06 -6.01 4.98
CA PHE A 60 4.06 -7.07 4.92
C PHE A 60 3.54 -8.28 4.13
N VAL A 61 2.34 -8.76 4.46
CA VAL A 61 1.70 -9.89 3.79
C VAL A 61 1.47 -9.58 2.30
N VAL A 62 0.98 -8.38 1.98
CA VAL A 62 0.78 -7.93 0.60
C VAL A 62 2.10 -7.90 -0.17
N SER A 63 3.16 -7.35 0.41
CA SER A 63 4.47 -7.27 -0.25
C SER A 63 5.05 -8.65 -0.52
N ASP A 64 4.91 -9.56 0.44
CA ASP A 64 5.37 -10.95 0.32
C ASP A 64 4.60 -11.70 -0.77
N LEU A 65 3.26 -11.62 -0.75
CA LEU A 65 2.39 -12.22 -1.75
C LEU A 65 2.65 -11.67 -3.15
N VAL A 66 2.82 -10.36 -3.30
CA VAL A 66 3.08 -9.71 -4.60
C VAL A 66 4.38 -10.20 -5.20
N ILE A 67 5.45 -10.35 -4.40
CA ILE A 67 6.72 -10.89 -4.88
C ILE A 67 6.60 -12.38 -5.21
N LYS A 68 6.02 -13.17 -4.30
CA LYS A 68 5.87 -14.62 -4.47
C LYS A 68 5.04 -14.96 -5.71
N LYS A 69 3.94 -14.24 -5.96
CA LYS A 69 3.10 -14.41 -7.14
C LYS A 69 3.83 -14.03 -8.43
N ARG A 70 4.73 -13.05 -8.37
CA ARG A 70 5.51 -12.63 -9.53
C ARG A 70 6.60 -13.64 -9.88
N ASP A 71 7.34 -14.17 -8.91
CA ASP A 71 8.32 -15.24 -9.15
C ASP A 71 7.64 -16.49 -9.71
N SER A 72 6.46 -16.86 -9.19
CA SER A 72 5.69 -18.00 -9.70
C SER A 72 5.09 -17.79 -11.10
N ALA A 73 4.98 -16.54 -11.56
CA ALA A 73 4.44 -16.21 -12.90
C ALA A 73 5.55 -15.99 -13.95
N GLN A 74 6.83 -15.96 -13.54
CA GLN A 74 7.98 -15.92 -14.44
C GLN A 74 8.66 -17.30 -14.61
N GLY A 75 8.10 -18.36 -13.99
CA GLY A 75 8.57 -19.75 -14.10
C GLY A 75 7.76 -20.57 -15.11
#